data_AF-A0A392UXH1-F1
#
_entry.id   AF-A0A392UXH1-F1
#
_cell.length_a   1.000
_cell.length_b   1.000
_cell.length_c   1.000
_cell.angle_alpha   90.00
_cell.angle_beta   90.00
_cell.angle_gamma   90.00
#
_symmetry.space_group_name_H-M   'P 1'
#
loop_
_entity.id
_entity.type
_entity.pdbx_description
1 polymer ?
#
loop_
_entity_poly.entity_id
_entity_poly.type
_entity_poly.pdbx_seq_one_letter_code
_entity_poly.pdbx_strand_id
1 'polypeptide(L)' 'ADNVQNPPPPPRRTLGDYGQRYDGEVANQGFQQANPVTFDIKNTKLTALKENQYPGSESQCPNLHLCNFYEACDY' A
#
# COMPACT_ATOMS: atom_id res chain seq x y z
N ALA A 1 -26.01 -29.89 26.77
CA ALA A 1 -25.23 -28.66 26.54
C ALA A 1 -24.65 -28.79 25.15
N ASP A 2 -25.22 -28.07 24.19
CA ASP A 2 -24.78 -28.12 22.79
C ASP A 2 -23.37 -27.56 22.67
N ASN A 3 -22.48 -28.35 22.07
CA ASN A 3 -21.12 -27.98 21.77
C ASN A 3 -21.14 -27.01 20.57
N VAL A 4 -21.21 -25.71 20.85
CA VAL A 4 -21.15 -24.66 19.83
C VAL A 4 -19.72 -24.58 19.31
N GLN A 5 -19.43 -25.37 18.28
CA GLN A 5 -18.15 -25.34 17.59
C GLN A 5 -18.07 -24.03 16.79
N ASN A 6 -17.29 -23.07 17.28
CA ASN A 6 -17.07 -21.80 16.58
C ASN A 6 -16.49 -22.08 15.17
N PRO A 7 -16.97 -21.38 14.12
CA PRO A 7 -16.44 -21.55 12.79
C PRO A 7 -14.95 -21.15 12.75
N PRO A 8 -14.15 -21.78 11.88
CA PRO A 8 -12.74 -21.43 11.74
C PRO A 8 -12.59 -19.95 11.37
N PRO A 9 -11.55 -19.27 11.87
CA PRO A 9 -11.31 -17.87 11.54
C PRO A 9 -11.14 -17.71 10.02
N PRO A 10 -11.63 -16.59 9.46
CA PRO A 10 -11.51 -16.34 8.03
C PRO A 10 -10.03 -16.31 7.59
N PRO A 11 -9.70 -16.77 6.38
CA PRO A 11 -8.34 -16.72 5.84
C PRO A 11 -7.77 -15.30 5.90
N ARG A 12 -6.53 -15.16 6.37
CA ARG A 12 -5.82 -13.87 6.40
C ARG A 12 -5.34 -13.54 4.99
N ARG A 13 -5.68 -12.34 4.50
CA ARG A 13 -5.15 -11.84 3.24
C ARG A 13 -3.66 -11.51 3.39
N THR A 14 -2.82 -12.03 2.50
CA THR A 14 -1.39 -11.69 2.40
C THR A 14 -1.19 -10.48 1.48
N LEU A 15 -0.02 -9.86 1.49
CA LEU A 15 0.32 -8.79 0.54
C LEU A 15 0.22 -9.29 -0.93
N GLY A 16 0.46 -10.60 -1.16
CA GLY A 16 0.33 -11.23 -2.48
C GLY A 16 -1.11 -11.43 -2.95
N ASP A 17 -2.09 -11.32 -2.05
CA ASP A 17 -3.51 -11.49 -2.38
C ASP A 17 -4.13 -10.17 -2.90
N TYR A 18 -3.41 -9.05 -2.74
CA TYR A 18 -3.82 -7.77 -3.32
C TYR A 18 -3.73 -7.83 -4.84
N GLY A 19 -4.86 -7.59 -5.50
CA GLY A 19 -4.97 -7.72 -6.94
C GLY A 19 -5.31 -9.13 -7.43
N GLN A 20 -5.54 -10.13 -6.56
CA GLN A 20 -6.16 -11.37 -7.01
C GLN A 20 -7.69 -11.22 -7.07
N ARG A 21 -8.29 -11.60 -8.19
CA ARG A 21 -9.75 -11.71 -8.34
C ARG A 21 -10.26 -12.97 -7.62
N TYR A 22 -11.58 -13.06 -7.44
CA TYR A 22 -12.24 -14.17 -6.74
C TYR A 22 -11.97 -15.56 -7.35
N ASP A 23 -11.48 -15.63 -8.59
CA ASP A 23 -11.13 -16.84 -9.34
C ASP A 23 -9.63 -17.20 -9.28
N GLY A 24 -8.82 -16.46 -8.51
CA GLY A 24 -7.38 -16.65 -8.47
C GLY A 24 -6.63 -16.08 -9.68
N GLU A 25 -7.33 -15.39 -10.60
CA GLU A 25 -6.66 -14.60 -11.62
C GLU A 25 -5.99 -13.38 -10.98
N VAL A 26 -4.71 -13.21 -11.30
CA VAL A 26 -3.97 -12.01 -10.94
C VAL A 26 -4.50 -10.86 -11.81
N ALA A 27 -5.21 -9.91 -11.21
CA ALA A 27 -5.72 -8.69 -11.85
C ALA A 27 -4.60 -7.77 -12.36
N ASN A 28 -3.33 -8.10 -12.12
CA ASN A 28 -2.17 -7.47 -12.74
C ASN A 28 -2.02 -7.87 -14.23
N GLN A 29 -3.13 -7.99 -14.97
CA GLN A 29 -3.11 -7.94 -16.43
C GLN A 29 -2.67 -6.54 -16.85
N GLY A 30 -1.35 -6.32 -16.81
CA GLY A 30 -0.63 -5.16 -17.31
C GLY A 30 -1.38 -3.85 -17.09
N PHE A 31 -1.36 -3.30 -15.87
CA PHE A 31 -1.83 -1.94 -15.64
C PHE A 31 -1.05 -0.99 -16.56
N GLN A 32 -1.64 -0.71 -17.72
CA GLN A 32 -1.18 0.31 -18.64
C GLN A 32 -1.94 1.56 -18.26
N GLN A 33 -1.26 2.44 -17.54
CA GLN A 33 -1.80 3.73 -17.19
C GLN A 33 -2.23 4.42 -18.50
N ALA A 34 -3.54 4.67 -18.66
CA ALA A 34 -4.11 5.22 -19.90
C ALA A 34 -3.53 6.60 -20.28
N ASN A 35 -2.87 7.24 -19.33
CA ASN A 35 -2.09 8.45 -19.54
C ASN A 35 -0.72 8.25 -18.89
N PRO A 36 0.31 7.77 -19.62
CA PRO A 36 1.66 7.69 -19.10
C PRO A 36 2.18 9.11 -18.94
N VAL A 37 1.93 9.69 -17.77
CA VAL A 37 2.51 10.96 -17.36
C VAL A 37 3.89 10.66 -16.83
N THR A 38 4.91 10.98 -17.61
CA THR A 38 6.29 11.07 -17.13
C THR A 38 6.40 12.27 -16.20
N PHE A 39 6.48 12.00 -14.90
CA PHE A 39 6.88 13.01 -13.93
C PHE A 39 8.42 13.10 -13.93
N ASP A 40 8.95 14.32 -14.06
CA ASP A 40 10.36 14.58 -13.77
C ASP A 40 10.52 14.79 -12.27
N ILE A 41 10.80 13.72 -11.53
CA ILE A 41 11.10 13.81 -10.09
C ILE A 41 12.54 14.29 -9.96
N LYS A 42 12.70 15.53 -9.52
CA LYS A 42 14.01 16.06 -9.11
C LYS A 42 14.64 15.11 -8.09
N ASN A 43 15.90 14.77 -8.27
CA ASN A 43 16.60 13.80 -7.42
C ASN A 43 16.56 14.17 -5.92
N THR A 44 16.50 15.47 -5.59
CA THR A 44 16.30 15.98 -4.23
C THR A 44 15.00 15.49 -3.59
N LYS A 45 13.90 15.48 -4.34
CA LYS A 45 12.59 15.01 -3.89
C LYS A 45 12.64 13.49 -3.67
N LEU A 46 13.27 12.76 -4.59
CA LEU A 46 13.47 11.31 -4.45
C LEU A 46 14.30 10.96 -3.20
N THR A 47 15.38 11.69 -2.93
CA THR A 47 16.20 11.49 -1.73
C THR A 47 15.41 11.78 -0.45
N ALA A 48 14.67 12.89 -0.40
CA ALA A 48 13.86 13.25 0.77
C ALA A 48 12.77 12.20 1.08
N LEU A 49 12.12 11.65 0.04
CA LEU A 49 11.15 10.58 0.19
C LEU A 49 11.80 9.27 0.65
N LYS A 50 13.00 8.97 0.16
CA LYS A 50 13.76 7.79 0.55
C LYS A 50 14.21 7.84 2.01
N GLU A 51 14.62 9.00 2.51
CA GLU A 51 15.03 9.19 3.90
C GLU A 51 13.85 9.11 4.88
N ASN A 52 12.65 9.51 4.43
CA ASN A 52 11.44 9.54 5.26
C ASN A 52 10.49 8.36 4.99
N GLN A 53 10.97 7.18 4.61
CA GLN A 53 10.09 6.04 4.32
C GLN A 53 9.20 5.67 5.50
N TYR A 54 7.93 5.37 5.21
CA TYR A 54 7.00 4.88 6.21
C TYR A 54 7.42 3.47 6.66
N PRO A 55 7.75 3.27 7.95
CA PRO A 55 8.21 1.99 8.47
C PRO A 55 7.09 0.94 8.58
N GLY A 56 5.83 1.34 8.45
CA GLY A 56 4.69 0.41 8.53
C GLY A 56 4.42 -0.13 9.94
N SER A 57 4.99 0.47 10.99
CA SER A 57 4.76 0.03 12.37
C SER A 57 3.43 0.53 12.92
N GLU A 58 2.75 -0.28 13.73
CA GLU A 58 1.48 0.07 14.38
C GLU A 58 1.61 1.26 15.36
N SER A 59 2.84 1.57 15.78
CA SER A 59 3.15 2.71 16.66
C SER A 59 3.19 4.06 15.95
N GLN A 60 3.18 4.10 14.62
CA GLN A 60 3.13 5.35 13.86
C GLN A 60 1.73 5.59 13.29
N CYS A 61 1.25 6.83 13.43
CA CYS A 61 0.04 7.27 12.76
C CYS A 61 0.31 7.43 11.26
N PRO A 62 -0.40 6.70 10.37
CA PRO A 62 -0.20 6.82 8.93
C PRO A 62 -0.40 8.25 8.42
N ASN A 63 -1.37 8.98 8.99
CA ASN A 63 -1.68 10.34 8.60
C ASN A 63 -0.57 11.35 8.96
N LEU A 64 0.21 11.09 10.03
CA LEU A 64 1.31 11.97 10.43
C LEU A 64 2.48 11.86 9.44
N HIS A 65 2.76 10.66 8.91
CA HIS A 65 3.77 10.47 7.88
C HIS A 65 3.44 11.24 6.59
N LEU A 66 2.15 11.40 6.25
CA LEU A 66 1.71 12.16 5.08
C LEU A 66 1.98 13.67 5.20
N CYS A 67 2.10 14.24 6.39
CA CYS A 67 2.46 15.66 6.56
C CYS A 67 3.84 15.95 5.97
N ASN A 68 4.82 15.09 6.27
CA ASN A 68 6.18 15.22 5.77
C ASN A 68 6.27 15.00 4.26
N PHE A 69 5.32 14.29 3.67
CA PHE A 69 5.24 14.10 2.22
C PHE A 69 4.94 15.42 1.48
N TYR A 70 4.02 16.24 2.00
CA TYR A 70 3.72 17.55 1.41
C TYR A 70 4.92 18.49 1.46
N GLU A 71 5.61 18.53 2.59
CA GLU A 71 6.87 19.28 2.73
C GLU A 71 7.94 18.76 1.78
N ALA A 72 8.10 17.44 1.70
CA ALA A 72 9.02 16.82 0.76
C ALA A 72 8.67 17.18 -0.68
N CYS A 73 7.42 17.47 -1.04
CA CYS A 73 6.96 17.81 -2.38
C CYS A 73 7.01 19.31 -2.74
N ASP A 74 7.31 20.24 -1.81
CA ASP A 74 7.21 21.72 -2.02
C ASP A 74 5.90 22.14 -2.72
N TYR A 75 4.77 21.58 -2.29
CA TYR A 75 3.45 21.96 -2.82
C TYR A 75 2.84 23.10 -2.00
#